data_AF-A0A523GCS7-F1
#
_entry.id   AF-A0A523GCS7-F1
#
_cell.length_a   1.000
_cell.length_b   1.000
_cell.length_c   1.000
_cell.angle_alpha   90.00
_cell.angle_beta   90.00
_cell.angle_gamma   90.00
#
_symmetry.space_group_name_H-M   'P 1'
#
loop_
_entity.id
_entity.type
_entity.pdbx_description
1 polymer ?
#
loop_
_entity_poly.entity_id
_entity_poly.type
_entity_poly.pdbx_seq_one_letter_code
_entity_poly.pdbx_strand_id
1 'polypeptide(L)'
;MRIALKMVFGVLILAISCQTREQLNTSMVIETKTAVDSVTGLVIDKNFELIRGQCTACHSAKLITQNSASREGWEQMIRWMQRDQGLWDLGANEALILDYLALHYGPKKKGRRTPLTNIDWYYLQE
;
A
#
# COMPACT_ATOMS: atom_id res chain seq x y z
N MET A 1 26.53 50.69 -60.48
CA MET A 1 25.07 50.64 -60.27
C MET A 1 24.82 50.59 -58.78
N ARG A 2 24.19 51.64 -58.23
CA ARG A 2 23.90 51.82 -56.80
C ARG A 2 22.85 50.81 -56.36
N ILE A 3 22.98 50.22 -55.16
CA ILE A 3 21.94 50.15 -54.12
C ILE A 3 22.66 49.88 -52.80
N ALA A 4 22.57 50.85 -51.89
CA ALA A 4 22.79 50.67 -50.47
C ALA A 4 21.42 50.62 -49.78
N LEU A 5 21.17 49.64 -48.92
CA LEU A 5 20.01 49.60 -48.02
C LEU A 5 20.39 48.69 -46.83
N LYS A 6 21.00 49.25 -45.79
CA LYS A 6 20.39 49.83 -44.58
C LYS A 6 20.32 48.82 -43.42
N MET A 7 20.80 49.29 -42.27
CA MET A 7 20.45 48.89 -40.90
C MET A 7 21.02 47.54 -40.45
N VAL A 8 22.14 47.54 -39.70
CA VAL A 8 22.12 47.66 -38.23
C VAL A 8 21.10 46.69 -37.63
N PHE A 9 21.48 45.42 -37.53
CA PHE A 9 20.89 44.46 -36.59
C PHE A 9 21.87 44.28 -35.43
N GLY A 10 22.04 45.37 -34.67
CA GLY A 10 22.41 45.29 -33.27
C GLY A 10 21.17 45.01 -32.45
N VAL A 11 21.35 44.34 -31.32
CA VAL A 11 20.34 44.00 -30.29
C VAL A 11 19.53 42.73 -30.56
N LEU A 12 20.08 41.57 -30.16
CA LEU A 12 19.33 40.60 -29.33
C LEU A 12 20.25 39.57 -28.64
N ILE A 13 21.36 40.04 -28.06
CA ILE A 13 22.08 39.27 -27.03
C ILE A 13 21.53 39.77 -25.68
N LEU A 14 20.38 39.25 -25.25
CA LEU A 14 19.94 39.33 -23.85
C LEU A 14 18.85 38.27 -23.62
N ALA A 15 19.03 37.45 -22.59
CA ALA A 15 18.06 36.50 -22.02
C ALA A 15 17.93 35.07 -22.63
N ILE A 16 19.04 34.34 -22.83
CA ILE A 16 19.00 32.86 -22.80
C ILE A 16 20.00 32.33 -21.76
N SER A 17 19.91 32.85 -20.53
CA SER A 17 20.66 32.30 -19.38
C SER A 17 19.75 32.04 -18.18
N CYS A 18 18.47 31.71 -18.40
CA CYS A 18 17.56 31.43 -17.27
C CYS A 18 16.32 30.57 -17.65
N GLN A 19 16.49 29.43 -18.33
CA GLN A 19 15.50 28.35 -18.35
C GLN A 19 16.20 27.16 -19.05
N THR A 20 16.48 26.00 -18.49
CA THR A 20 15.72 25.17 -17.54
C THR A 20 16.73 24.23 -16.85
N ARG A 21 17.00 24.44 -15.56
CA ARG A 21 17.62 23.39 -14.70
C ARG A 21 16.70 23.04 -13.55
N GLU A 22 15.43 22.95 -13.87
CA GLU A 22 14.35 22.60 -12.95
C GLU A 22 13.22 22.12 -13.86
N GLN A 23 12.58 20.98 -13.54
CA GLN A 23 11.71 20.15 -14.40
C GLN A 23 12.54 19.17 -15.27
N LEU A 24 12.60 17.85 -15.03
CA LEU A 24 11.64 16.96 -14.39
C LEU A 24 12.39 15.88 -13.60
N ASN A 25 12.70 16.17 -12.34
CA ASN A 25 12.70 15.11 -11.33
C ASN A 25 11.21 14.81 -11.03
N THR A 26 10.50 14.28 -12.03
CA THR A 26 9.21 13.66 -11.82
C THR A 26 9.54 12.38 -11.10
N SER A 27 9.40 12.40 -9.78
CA SER A 27 9.14 11.21 -9.00
C SER A 27 8.06 10.44 -9.74
N MET A 28 8.49 9.39 -10.42
CA MET A 28 7.60 8.36 -10.93
C MET A 28 6.98 7.73 -9.69
N VAL A 29 5.86 8.30 -9.24
CA VAL A 29 4.91 7.61 -8.40
C VAL A 29 4.36 6.51 -9.31
N ILE A 30 5.04 5.37 -9.34
CA ILE A 30 4.43 4.16 -9.84
C ILE A 30 3.32 3.90 -8.82
N GLU A 31 2.09 4.25 -9.19
CA GLU A 31 0.92 3.72 -8.51
C GLU A 31 0.89 2.22 -8.82
N THR A 32 1.69 1.46 -8.07
CA THR A 32 1.72 0.01 -8.15
C THR A 32 0.40 -0.45 -7.60
N LYS A 33 -0.57 -0.72 -8.49
CA LYS A 33 -1.70 -1.59 -8.16
C LYS A 33 -1.09 -2.87 -7.59
N THR A 34 -1.16 -3.04 -6.28
CA THR A 34 -0.58 -4.20 -5.59
C THR A 34 -1.21 -5.44 -6.20
N ALA A 35 -0.37 -6.32 -6.75
CA ALA A 35 -0.83 -7.59 -7.27
C ALA A 35 -1.42 -8.40 -6.09
N VAL A 36 -2.59 -8.99 -6.28
CA VAL A 36 -3.29 -9.78 -5.26
C VAL A 36 -3.50 -11.18 -5.81
N ASP A 37 -3.20 -12.18 -4.98
CA ASP A 37 -3.41 -13.58 -5.32
C ASP A 37 -4.91 -13.88 -5.43
N SER A 38 -5.32 -14.51 -6.52
CA SER A 38 -6.73 -14.74 -6.84
C SER A 38 -7.41 -15.76 -5.91
N VAL A 39 -6.63 -16.62 -5.24
CA VAL A 39 -7.15 -17.68 -4.38
C VAL A 39 -7.26 -17.19 -2.94
N THR A 40 -6.19 -16.61 -2.41
CA THR A 40 -6.09 -16.21 -1.00
C THR A 40 -6.55 -14.77 -0.76
N GLY A 41 -6.52 -13.92 -1.78
CA GLY A 41 -6.73 -12.47 -1.64
C GLY A 41 -5.58 -11.75 -0.93
N LEU A 42 -4.44 -12.41 -0.73
CA LEU A 42 -3.26 -11.79 -0.13
C LEU A 42 -2.46 -10.97 -1.16
N VAL A 43 -1.77 -9.92 -0.71
CA VAL A 43 -0.89 -9.12 -1.57
C VAL A 43 0.33 -9.97 -1.98
N ILE A 44 0.60 -10.04 -3.27
CA ILE A 44 1.78 -10.73 -3.81
C ILE A 44 3.00 -9.83 -3.63
N ASP A 45 3.94 -10.29 -2.80
CA ASP A 45 5.21 -9.63 -2.46
C ASP A 45 6.28 -10.74 -2.25
N LYS A 46 7.54 -10.35 -2.01
CA LYS A 46 8.67 -11.27 -1.77
C LYS A 46 8.40 -12.34 -0.70
N ASN A 47 7.61 -12.00 0.32
CA ASN A 47 7.30 -12.90 1.44
C ASN A 47 5.93 -13.59 1.28
N PHE A 48 5.19 -13.39 0.19
CA PHE A 48 3.83 -13.91 0.02
C PHE A 48 3.76 -15.43 0.21
N GLU A 49 4.70 -16.18 -0.38
CA GLU A 49 4.73 -17.64 -0.28
C GLU A 49 4.94 -18.14 1.15
N LEU A 50 5.79 -17.44 1.90
CA LEU A 50 5.99 -17.71 3.32
C LEU A 50 4.69 -17.48 4.10
N ILE A 51 3.99 -16.37 3.85
CA ILE A 51 2.75 -16.04 4.56
C ILE A 51 1.66 -17.03 4.21
N ARG A 52 1.56 -17.41 2.93
CA ARG A 52 0.62 -18.43 2.46
C ARG A 52 0.88 -19.76 3.15
N GLY A 53 2.13 -20.24 3.18
CA GLY A 53 2.47 -21.51 3.83
C GLY A 53 2.23 -21.51 5.35
N GLN A 54 2.50 -20.41 6.04
CA GLN A 54 2.44 -20.36 7.50
C GLN A 54 1.05 -19.98 8.05
N CYS A 55 0.35 -19.06 7.39
CA CYS A 55 -0.86 -18.45 7.95
C CYS A 55 -2.16 -19.01 7.36
N THR A 56 -2.10 -19.84 6.30
CA THR A 56 -3.30 -20.46 5.70
C THR A 56 -3.39 -21.97 5.90
N ALA A 57 -2.56 -22.53 6.77
CA ALA A 57 -2.55 -23.97 7.03
C ALA A 57 -3.77 -24.46 7.84
N CYS A 58 -4.31 -23.62 8.73
CA CYS A 58 -5.42 -24.00 9.61
C CYS A 58 -6.76 -23.37 9.20
N HIS A 59 -6.74 -22.20 8.56
CA HIS A 59 -7.95 -21.47 8.15
C HIS A 59 -7.67 -20.53 6.98
N SER A 60 -8.73 -20.00 6.37
CA SER A 60 -8.63 -19.10 5.22
C SER A 60 -7.84 -17.82 5.51
N ALA A 61 -7.10 -17.34 4.50
CA ALA A 61 -6.46 -16.01 4.48
C ALA A 61 -7.43 -14.84 4.66
N LYS A 62 -8.75 -15.07 4.54
CA LYS A 62 -9.78 -14.07 4.76
C LYS A 62 -9.71 -13.43 6.15
N LEU A 63 -9.27 -14.18 7.17
CA LEU A 63 -9.06 -13.62 8.50
C LEU A 63 -7.94 -12.56 8.54
N ILE A 64 -6.96 -12.64 7.64
CA ILE A 64 -5.92 -11.62 7.50
C ILE A 64 -6.50 -10.42 6.74
N THR A 65 -7.11 -10.65 5.59
CA THR A 65 -7.55 -9.56 4.68
C THR A 65 -8.71 -8.73 5.23
N GLN A 66 -9.54 -9.29 6.12
CA GLN A 66 -10.64 -8.58 6.78
C GLN A 66 -10.24 -7.83 8.04
N ASN A 67 -9.02 -8.05 8.53
CA ASN A 67 -8.52 -7.41 9.73
C ASN A 67 -7.38 -6.44 9.39
N SER A 68 -7.05 -5.62 10.38
CA SER A 68 -5.99 -4.62 10.29
C SER A 68 -5.48 -4.37 11.69
N ALA A 69 -4.16 -4.48 11.89
CA ALA A 69 -3.54 -4.30 13.19
C ALA A 69 -2.16 -3.67 13.03
N SER A 70 -1.64 -3.06 14.10
CA SER A 70 -0.22 -2.67 14.12
C SER A 70 0.65 -3.92 14.12
N ARG A 71 1.96 -3.74 13.94
CA ARG A 71 2.93 -4.83 13.99
C ARG A 71 2.84 -5.59 15.33
N GLU A 72 2.74 -4.85 16.43
CA GLU A 72 2.60 -5.37 17.80
C GLU A 72 1.24 -6.05 17.98
N GLY A 73 0.19 -5.54 17.33
CA GLY A 73 -1.12 -6.18 17.32
C GLY A 73 -1.09 -7.55 16.63
N TRP A 74 -0.43 -7.64 15.48
CA TRP A 74 -0.22 -8.92 14.80
C TRP A 74 0.65 -9.89 15.62
N GLU A 75 1.69 -9.39 16.28
CA GLU A 75 2.51 -10.22 17.17
C GLU A 75 1.69 -10.81 18.30
N GLN A 76 0.85 -10.01 18.97
CA GLN A 76 -0.04 -10.51 20.02
C GLN A 76 -1.01 -11.58 19.50
N MET A 77 -1.52 -11.43 18.28
CA MET A 77 -2.36 -12.44 17.64
C MET A 77 -1.57 -13.73 17.37
N ILE A 78 -0.34 -13.64 16.89
CA ILE A 78 0.54 -14.82 16.69
C ILE A 78 0.80 -15.52 18.02
N ARG A 79 1.13 -14.77 19.09
CA ARG A 79 1.30 -15.35 20.43
C ARG A 79 0.05 -16.05 20.93
N TRP A 80 -1.13 -15.45 20.70
CA TRP A 80 -2.40 -16.08 21.02
C TRP A 80 -2.61 -17.37 20.24
N MET A 81 -2.33 -17.38 18.92
CA MET A 81 -2.43 -18.59 18.10
C MET A 81 -1.45 -19.68 18.56
N GLN A 82 -0.22 -19.31 18.95
CA GLN A 82 0.76 -20.27 19.47
C GLN A 82 0.31 -20.88 20.80
N ARG A 83 -0.24 -20.06 21.71
CA ARG A 83 -0.68 -20.51 23.04
C ARG A 83 -1.96 -21.33 22.99
N ASP A 84 -2.98 -20.85 22.27
CA ASP A 84 -4.35 -21.35 22.39
C ASP A 84 -4.81 -22.15 21.15
N GLN A 85 -4.19 -21.95 19.98
CA GLN A 85 -4.58 -22.60 18.72
C GLN A 85 -3.55 -23.60 18.19
N GLY A 86 -2.40 -23.76 18.87
CA GLY A 86 -1.35 -24.69 18.48
C GLY A 86 -0.54 -24.27 17.25
N LEU A 87 -0.46 -22.97 16.95
CA LEU A 87 0.49 -22.48 15.94
C LEU A 87 1.92 -22.82 16.39
N TRP A 88 2.71 -23.37 15.48
CA TRP A 88 4.09 -23.76 15.74
C TRP A 88 5.02 -22.53 15.90
N ASP A 89 6.25 -22.79 16.33
CA ASP A 89 7.29 -21.76 16.38
C ASP A 89 7.68 -21.34 14.95
N LEU A 90 7.57 -20.04 14.68
CA LEU A 90 7.89 -19.44 13.38
C LEU A 90 9.38 -19.13 13.25
N GLY A 91 10.14 -19.11 14.35
CA GLY A 91 11.58 -18.87 14.37
C GLY A 91 11.98 -17.58 13.65
N ALA A 92 13.04 -17.65 12.84
CA ALA A 92 13.55 -16.49 12.09
C ALA A 92 12.55 -15.91 11.07
N ASN A 93 11.52 -16.67 10.68
CA ASN A 93 10.49 -16.20 9.75
C ASN A 93 9.51 -15.22 10.39
N GLU A 94 9.40 -15.20 11.72
CA GLU A 94 8.41 -14.39 12.40
C GLU A 94 8.56 -12.90 12.08
N ALA A 95 9.79 -12.39 12.07
CA ALA A 95 10.06 -10.99 11.72
C ALA A 95 9.55 -10.65 10.31
N LEU A 96 9.80 -11.53 9.33
CA LEU A 96 9.37 -11.37 7.94
C LEU A 96 7.84 -11.41 7.81
N ILE A 97 7.18 -12.27 8.59
CA ILE A 97 5.72 -12.38 8.66
C ILE A 97 5.14 -11.08 9.22
N LEU A 98 5.64 -10.61 10.37
CA LEU A 98 5.15 -9.41 11.03
C LEU A 98 5.36 -8.16 10.17
N ASP A 99 6.50 -8.05 9.49
CA ASP A 99 6.78 -6.93 8.59
C ASP A 99 5.83 -6.93 7.38
N TYR A 100 5.57 -8.10 6.79
CA TYR A 100 4.59 -8.24 5.71
C TYR A 100 3.17 -7.87 6.17
N LEU A 101 2.74 -8.39 7.33
CA LEU A 101 1.41 -8.13 7.87
C LEU A 101 1.20 -6.66 8.23
N ALA A 102 2.20 -6.02 8.84
CA ALA A 102 2.13 -4.60 9.17
C ALA A 102 2.13 -3.72 7.92
N LEU A 103 2.92 -4.07 6.91
CA LEU A 103 3.01 -3.32 5.66
C LEU A 103 1.69 -3.37 4.86
N HIS A 104 1.14 -4.58 4.67
CA HIS A 104 0.00 -4.80 3.77
C HIS A 104 -1.36 -4.78 4.49
N TYR A 105 -1.37 -5.10 5.78
CA TYR A 105 -2.57 -5.22 6.63
C TYR A 105 -2.44 -4.40 7.94
N GLY A 106 -1.76 -3.25 7.85
CA GLY A 106 -1.64 -2.27 8.93
C GLY A 106 -2.95 -1.54 9.26
N PRO A 107 -3.00 -0.73 10.34
CA PRO A 107 -4.19 -0.02 10.77
C PRO A 107 -4.75 0.90 9.67
N LYS A 108 -6.08 0.88 9.53
CA LYS A 108 -6.80 1.72 8.56
C LYS A 108 -7.61 2.77 9.31
N LYS A 109 -7.67 4.00 8.75
CA LYS A 109 -8.47 5.10 9.33
C LYS A 109 -9.98 4.80 9.35
N LYS A 110 -10.44 3.86 8.52
CA LYS A 110 -11.84 3.43 8.43
C LYS A 110 -12.02 2.13 9.19
N GLY A 111 -13.01 2.08 10.08
CA GLY A 111 -13.42 0.85 10.75
C GLY A 111 -14.00 -0.18 9.77
N ARG A 112 -14.13 -1.43 10.22
CA ARG A 112 -14.66 -2.53 9.38
C ARG A 112 -16.06 -2.24 8.83
N ARG A 113 -16.92 -1.59 9.62
CA ARG A 113 -18.31 -1.31 9.26
C ARG A 113 -18.53 0.19 9.12
N THR A 114 -19.12 0.59 8.01
CA THR A 114 -19.68 1.94 7.84
C THR A 114 -20.86 2.08 8.81
N PRO A 115 -21.11 3.27 9.38
CA PRO A 115 -22.35 3.54 10.09
C PRO A 115 -23.55 3.19 9.22
N LEU A 116 -24.57 2.55 9.83
CA LEU A 116 -25.82 2.27 9.14
C LEU A 116 -26.50 3.60 8.80
N THR A 117 -27.01 3.73 7.58
CA THR A 117 -27.81 4.86 7.13
C THR A 117 -29.21 4.38 6.79
N ASN A 118 -30.23 5.25 6.96
CA ASN A 118 -31.64 4.95 6.65
C ASN A 118 -32.20 3.73 7.40
N ILE A 119 -32.04 3.73 8.73
CA ILE A 119 -32.55 2.65 9.58
C ILE A 119 -34.04 2.86 9.82
N ASP A 120 -34.86 1.92 9.35
CA ASP A 120 -36.28 1.79 9.72
C ASP A 120 -36.43 0.61 10.69
N TRP A 121 -36.79 0.91 11.93
CA TRP A 121 -36.93 -0.08 12.98
C TRP A 121 -38.38 -0.57 13.01
N TYR A 122 -38.58 -1.90 13.01
CA TYR A 122 -39.90 -2.48 13.25
C TYR A 122 -40.03 -2.94 14.71
N TYR A 123 -41.25 -2.94 15.22
CA TYR A 123 -41.56 -3.47 16.54
C TYR A 123 -41.66 -5.00 16.46
N LEU A 124 -40.88 -5.68 17.30
CA LEU A 124 -41.06 -7.11 17.53
C LEU A 124 -42.31 -7.29 18.40
N GLN A 125 -43.29 -8.04 17.90
CA GLN A 125 -44.44 -8.47 18.69
C GLN A 125 -44.01 -9.70 19.50
N GLU A 126 -44.32 -9.69 20.80
CA GLU A 126 -44.07 -10.80 21.74
C GLU A 126 -45.05 -11.96 21.53
#